data_AF-A0A4Y2BL78-F1
#
_entry.id   AF-A0A4Y2BL78-F1
#
_cell.length_a   1.000
_cell.length_b   1.000
_cell.length_c   1.000
_cell.angle_alpha   90.00
_cell.angle_beta   90.00
_cell.angle_gamma   90.00
#
_symmetry.space_group_name_H-M   'P 1'
#
loop_
_entity.id
_entity.type
_entity.pdbx_description
1 polymer ?
#
loop_
_entity_poly.entity_id
_entity_poly.type
_entity_poly.pdbx_seq_one_letter_code
_entity_poly.pdbx_strand_id
1 'polypeptide(L)'
;MQDGPPPHIATPVKQLLNLHFGNDRIISPYFSTAWPPRSPDLNPCDFWLWGYLKDVVYGDPIANLAELKYGNTQQIHNIASETLRSVLEHDVLRFQLIRENGGEHIENFLSKSKQTSFS
;
A
#
# COMPACT_ATOMS: atom_id res chain seq x y z
N MET A 1 -2.19 1.56 7.90
CA MET A 1 -0.96 2.35 7.63
C MET A 1 -1.37 3.52 6.78
N GLN A 2 -0.96 4.73 7.11
CA GLN A 2 -1.32 5.92 6.34
C GLN A 2 -0.13 6.89 6.30
N ASP A 3 0.11 7.43 5.12
CA ASP A 3 1.17 8.38 4.85
C ASP A 3 0.85 9.77 5.45
N GLY A 4 1.83 10.67 5.39
CA GLY A 4 1.78 11.98 6.03
C GLY A 4 1.21 13.19 5.26
N PRO A 5 0.46 13.10 4.14
CA PRO A 5 -0.15 14.27 3.52
C PRO A 5 -1.00 15.08 4.51
N PRO A 6 -1.02 16.43 4.43
CA PRO A 6 -1.72 17.28 5.39
C PRO A 6 -3.18 16.90 5.69
N PRO A 7 -4.01 16.46 4.70
CA PRO A 7 -5.36 15.99 4.98
C PRO A 7 -5.42 14.75 5.88
N HIS A 8 -4.43 13.86 5.79
CA HIS A 8 -4.38 12.57 6.50
C HIS A 8 -3.95 12.73 7.97
N ILE A 9 -3.24 13.80 8.30
CA ILE A 9 -2.71 14.08 9.64
C ILE A 9 -3.43 15.24 10.36
N ALA A 10 -4.52 15.75 9.77
CA ALA A 10 -5.33 16.80 10.36
C ALA A 10 -5.91 16.34 11.71
N THR A 11 -6.03 17.27 12.67
CA THR A 11 -6.51 16.96 14.03
C THR A 11 -7.85 16.20 14.05
N PRO A 12 -8.88 16.59 13.27
CA PRO A 12 -10.15 15.85 13.26
C PRO A 12 -9.99 14.41 12.77
N VAL A 13 -9.13 14.18 11.78
CA VAL A 13 -8.83 12.83 11.26
C VAL A 13 -8.12 12.00 12.32
N LYS A 14 -7.12 12.57 13.00
CA LYS A 14 -6.40 11.86 14.06
C LYS A 14 -7.31 11.46 15.22
N GLN A 15 -8.21 12.36 15.63
CA GLN A 15 -9.20 12.10 16.67
C GLN A 15 -10.15 10.97 16.25
N LEU A 16 -10.65 11.01 15.01
CA LEU A 16 -11.53 9.99 14.46
C LEU A 16 -10.84 8.62 14.43
N LEU A 17 -9.61 8.55 13.91
CA LEU A 17 -8.84 7.31 13.85
C LEU A 17 -8.59 6.74 15.24
N ASN A 18 -8.15 7.57 16.20
CA ASN A 18 -7.92 7.15 17.57
C ASN A 18 -9.20 6.64 18.26
N LEU A 19 -10.34 7.27 18.00
CA LEU A 19 -11.64 6.83 18.52
C LEU A 19 -12.03 5.44 18.00
N HIS A 20 -11.78 5.16 16.72
CA HIS A 20 -12.20 3.90 16.09
C HIS A 20 -11.22 2.74 16.29
N PHE A 21 -9.91 3.01 16.24
CA PHE A 21 -8.89 1.97 16.20
C PHE A 21 -8.02 1.92 17.46
N GLY A 22 -8.04 2.96 18.30
CA GLY A 22 -7.09 3.12 19.39
C GLY A 22 -5.70 3.55 18.91
N ASN A 23 -4.88 4.05 19.83
CA ASN A 23 -3.58 4.65 19.51
C ASN A 23 -2.49 3.62 19.13
N ASP A 24 -2.65 2.36 19.54
CA ASP A 24 -1.70 1.26 19.36
C ASP A 24 -1.84 0.53 18.02
N ARG A 25 -2.96 0.70 17.32
CA ARG A 25 -3.25 0.03 16.04
C ARG A 25 -3.06 0.92 14.82
N ILE A 26 -2.65 2.18 15.04
CA ILE A 26 -2.50 3.17 13.97
C ILE A 26 -1.02 3.36 13.68
N ILE A 27 -0.66 3.12 12.43
CA ILE A 27 0.67 3.43 11.89
C ILE A 27 0.52 4.64 10.96
N SER A 28 0.94 5.81 11.45
CA SER A 28 0.79 7.09 10.76
C SER A 28 1.66 8.14 11.48
N PRO A 29 2.08 9.25 10.83
CA PRO A 29 2.83 10.29 11.52
C PRO A 29 2.07 10.82 12.75
N TYR A 30 2.81 11.11 13.83
CA TYR A 30 2.28 11.63 15.10
C TYR A 30 1.41 10.64 15.92
N PHE A 31 1.38 9.35 15.57
CA PHE A 31 0.87 8.26 16.41
C PHE A 31 1.99 7.50 17.11
N SER A 32 1.64 6.54 17.97
CA SER A 32 2.59 5.71 18.71
C SER A 32 3.59 4.99 17.81
N THR A 33 3.13 4.49 16.66
CA THR A 33 3.95 3.90 15.62
C THR A 33 4.00 4.85 14.43
N ALA A 34 5.08 5.61 14.32
CA ALA A 34 5.22 6.61 13.26
C ALA A 34 5.51 5.94 11.89
N TRP A 35 4.79 6.39 10.85
CA TRP A 35 5.14 6.03 9.47
C TRP A 35 6.34 6.87 9.00
N PRO A 36 7.37 6.25 8.38
CA PRO A 36 8.51 7.00 7.86
C PRO A 36 8.09 7.93 6.70
N PRO A 37 8.65 9.15 6.63
CA PRO A 37 8.36 10.06 5.53
C PRO A 37 8.95 9.55 4.22
N ARG A 38 8.23 9.78 3.10
CA ARG A 38 8.68 9.44 1.73
C ARG A 38 8.95 7.95 1.50
N SER A 39 8.19 7.07 2.15
CA SER A 39 8.30 5.62 1.96
C SER A 39 7.06 5.01 1.26
N PRO A 40 6.81 5.34 -0.02
CA PRO A 40 5.76 4.66 -0.80
C PRO A 40 6.10 3.19 -1.06
N ASP A 41 7.39 2.84 -1.02
CA ASP A 41 7.90 1.48 -1.13
C ASP A 41 7.46 0.56 0.03
N LEU A 42 6.93 1.12 1.11
CA LEU A 42 6.39 0.40 2.26
C LEU A 42 4.86 0.24 2.23
N ASN A 43 4.14 1.00 1.40
CA ASN A 43 2.68 0.93 1.40
C ASN A 43 2.20 -0.08 0.36
N PRO A 44 1.49 -1.17 0.75
CA PRO A 44 0.92 -2.14 -0.19
C PRO A 44 0.07 -1.54 -1.29
N CYS A 45 -0.62 -0.43 -1.01
CA CYS A 45 -1.38 0.26 -2.03
C CYS A 45 -0.47 0.88 -3.09
N ASP A 46 0.64 1.50 -2.68
CA ASP A 46 1.54 2.25 -3.56
C ASP A 46 2.50 1.33 -4.33
N PHE A 47 3.10 0.33 -3.68
CA PHE A 47 4.04 -0.56 -4.35
C PHE A 47 3.38 -1.65 -5.20
N TRP A 48 2.08 -1.90 -5.00
CA TRP A 48 1.36 -2.99 -5.68
C TRP A 48 -0.01 -2.58 -6.21
N LEU A 49 -0.98 -2.25 -5.34
CA LEU A 49 -2.40 -2.16 -5.73
C LEU A 49 -2.65 -1.18 -6.87
N TRP A 50 -2.10 0.04 -6.79
CA TRP A 50 -2.34 1.06 -7.80
C TRP A 50 -1.69 0.73 -9.14
N GLY A 51 -0.51 0.09 -9.12
CA GLY A 51 0.13 -0.43 -10.32
C GLY A 51 -0.70 -1.54 -10.96
N TYR A 52 -1.11 -2.53 -10.16
CA TYR A 52 -1.97 -3.62 -10.61
C TYR A 52 -3.28 -3.11 -11.21
N LEU A 53 -4.04 -2.28 -10.49
CA LEU A 53 -5.32 -1.74 -10.97
C LEU A 53 -5.13 -0.91 -12.24
N LYS A 54 -4.05 -0.13 -12.32
CA LYS A 54 -3.74 0.62 -13.54
C LYS A 54 -3.55 -0.32 -14.73
N ASP A 55 -2.77 -1.39 -14.57
CA ASP A 55 -2.47 -2.31 -15.66
C ASP A 55 -3.72 -3.09 -16.10
N VAL A 56 -4.58 -3.52 -15.17
CA VAL A 56 -5.78 -4.31 -15.52
C VAL A 56 -6.97 -3.46 -15.96
N VAL A 57 -7.21 -2.30 -15.36
CA VAL A 57 -8.38 -1.47 -15.66
C VAL A 57 -8.18 -0.66 -16.95
N TYR A 58 -6.96 -0.20 -17.22
CA TYR A 58 -6.65 0.54 -18.44
C TYR A 58 -6.14 -0.36 -19.59
N GLY A 59 -6.25 -1.69 -19.44
CA GLY A 59 -5.99 -2.63 -20.53
C GLY A 59 -6.95 -2.44 -21.71
N ASP A 60 -8.17 -2.00 -21.44
CA ASP A 60 -9.19 -1.66 -22.43
C ASP A 60 -9.56 -0.16 -22.38
N PRO A 61 -10.04 0.43 -23.50
CA PRO A 61 -10.55 1.79 -23.50
C PRO A 61 -11.73 1.98 -22.54
N ILE A 62 -11.68 3.05 -21.75
CA ILE A 62 -12.72 3.41 -20.79
C ILE A 62 -13.46 4.63 -21.30
N ALA A 63 -14.76 4.53 -21.56
CA ALA A 63 -15.51 5.59 -22.22
C ALA A 63 -15.96 6.70 -21.27
N ASN A 64 -16.15 6.39 -19.98
CA ASN A 64 -16.68 7.35 -19.01
C ASN A 64 -16.34 6.97 -17.55
N LEU A 65 -16.67 7.88 -16.63
CA LEU A 65 -16.42 7.70 -15.20
C LEU A 65 -17.17 6.51 -14.58
N ALA A 66 -18.34 6.16 -15.08
CA ALA A 66 -19.12 5.05 -14.53
C ALA A 66 -18.45 3.71 -14.84
N GLU A 67 -17.96 3.53 -16.07
CA GLU A 67 -17.15 2.38 -16.47
C GLU A 67 -15.85 2.28 -15.68
N LEU A 68 -15.14 3.40 -15.48
CA LEU A 68 -13.92 3.41 -14.65
C LEU A 68 -14.21 2.93 -13.22
N LYS A 69 -15.27 3.45 -12.60
CA LYS A 69 -15.68 3.05 -11.24
C LYS A 69 -16.05 1.58 -11.18
N TYR A 70 -16.84 1.11 -12.16
CA TYR A 70 -17.23 -0.29 -12.25
C TYR A 70 -16.01 -1.20 -12.40
N GLY A 71 -15.11 -0.88 -13.33
CA GLY A 71 -13.86 -1.61 -13.56
C GLY A 71 -13.03 -1.70 -12.28
N ASN A 72 -12.77 -0.57 -11.61
CA ASN A 72 -12.05 -0.56 -10.33
C ASN A 72 -12.70 -1.45 -9.27
N THR A 73 -14.02 -1.34 -9.08
CA THR A 73 -14.76 -2.15 -8.10
C THR A 73 -14.70 -3.64 -8.43
N GLN A 74 -14.93 -4.02 -9.70
CA GLN A 74 -14.85 -5.42 -10.12
C GLN A 74 -13.45 -5.99 -9.92
N GLN A 75 -12.41 -5.26 -10.33
CA GLN A 75 -11.03 -5.74 -10.20
C GLN A 75 -10.63 -5.90 -8.74
N ILE A 76 -11.04 -4.99 -7.85
CA ILE A 76 -10.81 -5.13 -6.41
C ILE A 76 -11.51 -6.38 -5.85
N HIS A 77 -12.76 -6.64 -6.23
CA HIS A 77 -13.49 -7.83 -5.78
C HIS A 77 -12.90 -9.15 -6.29
N ASN A 78 -12.23 -9.12 -7.44
CA ASN A 78 -11.59 -10.28 -8.04
C ASN A 78 -10.19 -10.57 -7.49
N ILE A 79 -9.64 -9.72 -6.63
CA ILE A 79 -8.37 -10.00 -5.97
C ILE A 79 -8.53 -11.21 -5.05
N ALA A 80 -7.83 -12.28 -5.36
CA ALA A 80 -7.81 -13.49 -4.54
C ALA A 80 -7.18 -13.23 -3.17
N SER A 81 -7.70 -13.91 -2.14
CA SER A 81 -7.17 -13.83 -0.77
C SER A 81 -5.70 -14.25 -0.70
N GLU A 82 -5.29 -15.19 -1.55
CA GLU A 82 -3.90 -15.65 -1.68
C GLU A 82 -2.98 -14.53 -2.15
N THR A 83 -3.44 -13.70 -3.10
CA THR A 83 -2.71 -12.52 -3.58
C THR A 83 -2.56 -11.51 -2.45
N LEU A 84 -3.62 -11.24 -1.69
CA LEU A 84 -3.55 -10.35 -0.52
C LEU A 84 -2.54 -10.85 0.52
N ARG A 85 -2.55 -12.16 0.82
CA ARG A 85 -1.58 -12.76 1.73
C ARG A 85 -0.14 -12.58 1.23
N SER A 86 0.12 -12.85 -0.04
CA SER A 86 1.45 -12.68 -0.64
C SER A 86 1.92 -11.22 -0.58
N VAL A 87 1.03 -10.25 -0.80
CA VAL A 87 1.33 -8.82 -0.68
C VAL A 87 1.72 -8.45 0.76
N LEU A 88 1.03 -9.00 1.76
CA LEU A 88 1.37 -8.80 3.17
C LEU A 88 2.71 -9.46 3.56
N GLU A 89 3.01 -10.64 3.02
CA GLU A 89 4.32 -11.27 3.20
C GLU A 89 5.45 -10.41 2.59
N HIS A 90 5.20 -9.81 1.42
CA HIS A 90 6.12 -8.86 0.80
C HIS A 90 6.28 -7.56 1.58
N ASP A 91 5.22 -7.07 2.23
CA ASP A 91 5.29 -5.92 3.12
C ASP A 91 6.27 -6.18 4.28
N VAL A 92 6.13 -7.33 4.95
CA VAL A 92 7.06 -7.77 6.01
C VAL A 92 8.50 -7.88 5.50
N LEU A 93 8.70 -8.46 4.31
CA LEU A 93 10.03 -8.56 3.69
C LEU A 93 10.64 -7.17 3.43
N ARG A 94 9.86 -6.21 2.93
CA ARG A 94 10.33 -4.84 2.68
C ARG A 94 10.80 -4.16 3.96
N PHE A 95 10.04 -4.30 5.05
CA PHE A 95 10.46 -3.79 6.37
C PHE A 95 11.78 -4.43 6.85
N GLN A 96 11.97 -5.73 6.63
CA GLN A 96 13.22 -6.43 6.98
C GLN A 96 14.40 -5.89 6.14
N LEU A 97 14.22 -5.76 4.83
CA LEU A 97 15.25 -5.23 3.94
C LEU A 97 15.63 -3.79 4.29
N ILE A 98 14.67 -2.93 4.61
CA ILE A 98 14.95 -1.55 5.03
C ILE A 98 15.75 -1.54 6.33
N ARG A 99 15.40 -2.40 7.29
CA ARG A 99 16.16 -2.53 8.53
C ARG A 99 17.60 -2.99 8.26
N GLU A 100 17.79 -3.99 7.42
CA GLU A 100 19.11 -4.52 7.04
C GLU A 100 19.95 -3.50 6.26
N ASN A 101 19.29 -2.68 5.44
CA ASN A 101 19.91 -1.62 4.64
C ASN A 101 20.02 -0.28 5.40
N GLY A 102 19.86 -0.26 6.72
CA GLY A 102 20.06 0.93 7.54
C GLY A 102 19.07 2.08 7.28
N GLY A 103 17.88 1.78 6.73
CA GLY A 103 16.86 2.78 6.40
C GLY A 103 16.87 3.29 4.96
N GLU A 104 17.83 2.85 4.13
CA GLU A 104 17.97 3.30 2.74
C GLU A 104 17.08 2.49 1.76
N HIS A 105 16.91 3.04 0.56
CA HIS A 105 16.15 2.46 -0.57
C HIS A 105 16.48 0.99 -0.87
N ILE A 106 15.45 0.16 -1.09
CA ILE A 106 15.56 -1.31 -1.19
C ILE A 106 15.28 -1.91 -2.57
N GLU A 107 14.97 -1.11 -3.58
CA GLU A 107 14.54 -1.58 -4.90
C GLU A 107 15.56 -2.51 -5.57
N ASN A 108 16.85 -2.27 -5.31
CA ASN A 108 17.95 -3.09 -5.82
C ASN A 108 17.91 -4.53 -5.28
N PHE A 109 17.40 -4.74 -4.06
CA PHE A 109 17.28 -6.07 -3.45
C PHE A 109 16.03 -6.82 -3.95
N LEU A 110 14.95 -6.08 -4.25
CA LEU A 110 13.68 -6.64 -4.74
C LEU A 110 13.78 -7.18 -6.17
N SER A 111 14.69 -6.66 -7.00
CA SER A 111 14.91 -7.17 -8.36
C SER A 111 15.47 -8.60 -8.40
N LYS A 112 16.17 -9.02 -7.34
CA LYS A 112 16.80 -10.35 -7.24
C LYS A 112 15.85 -11.44 -6.75
N SER A 113 14.73 -11.08 -6.12
CA SER A 113 13.69 -12.03 -5.68
C SER A 113 12.66 -12.36 -6.77
N LYS A 114 12.68 -11.67 -7.92
CA LYS A 114 11.76 -11.88 -9.05
C LYS A 114 11.85 -13.27 -9.73
N GLN A 115 12.76 -14.16 -9.33
CA GLN A 115 12.76 -15.54 -9.84
C GLN A 115 11.68 -16.43 -9.25
N THR A 116 10.95 -15.97 -8.23
CA THR A 116 9.79 -16.68 -7.69
C THR A 116 8.56 -15.78 -7.73
N SER A 117 7.65 -16.13 -8.65
CA SER A 117 6.21 -15.87 -8.60
C SER A 117 5.75 -14.47 -9.01
N PHE A 118 5.26 -14.36 -10.25
CA PHE A 118 3.90 -13.89 -10.58
C PHE A 118 3.56 -14.44 -11.97
N SER A 119 2.85 -15.55 -12.00
CA SER A 119 2.15 -16.14 -13.16
C SER A 119 0.84 -16.72 -12.64
#